data_AF-A0A4R4LTM8-F1
#
_entry.id   AF-A0A4R4LTM8-F1
#
_cell.length_a   1.000
_cell.length_b   1.000
_cell.length_c   1.000
_cell.angle_alpha   90.00
_cell.angle_beta   90.00
_cell.angle_gamma   90.00
#
_symmetry.space_group_name_H-M   'P 1'
#
loop_
_entity.id
_entity.type
_entity.pdbx_description
1 polymer ?
#
loop_
_entity_poly.entity_id
_entity_poly.type
_entity_poly.pdbx_seq_one_letter_code
_entity_poly.pdbx_strand_id
1 'polypeptide(L)'
;MTLPKEWINPKTLHMAMYTGIVIFLGGKAFDNYWHAQNLSFVVEPPRKLLVIHSGIYSGALIVAITGLAGLFLAGRLLPGSAVMLVGALIQLTGIGLDFWAHSQGYQKALYHDMEWYGLAVIALAVVLTEYAAAARRRVRETPREEESLEAEAPQSR
;
A
#
# COMPACT_ATOMS: atom_id res chain seq x y z
N MET A 1 -19.03 -19.56 0.94
CA MET A 1 -17.90 -19.79 1.87
C MET A 1 -17.53 -18.44 2.46
N THR A 2 -17.93 -18.15 3.69
CA THR A 2 -17.61 -16.88 4.36
C THR A 2 -16.32 -17.07 5.15
N LEU A 3 -15.28 -16.28 4.82
CA LEU A 3 -14.04 -16.26 5.60
C LEU A 3 -14.37 -15.87 7.05
N PRO A 4 -13.72 -16.47 8.06
CA PRO A 4 -13.96 -16.12 9.45
C PRO A 4 -13.58 -14.65 9.67
N LYS A 5 -14.49 -13.85 10.22
CA LYS A 5 -14.28 -12.40 10.43
C LYS A 5 -13.07 -12.12 11.34
N GLU A 6 -12.71 -13.07 12.21
CA GLU A 6 -11.51 -12.98 13.05
C GLU A 6 -10.18 -12.95 12.27
N TRP A 7 -10.15 -13.41 11.02
CA TRP A 7 -8.89 -13.51 10.24
C TRP A 7 -8.45 -12.18 9.64
N ILE A 8 -9.34 -11.18 9.62
CA ILE A 8 -9.10 -9.89 8.96
C ILE A 8 -9.25 -8.77 9.98
N ASN A 9 -8.26 -8.70 10.86
CA ASN A 9 -8.11 -7.60 11.81
C ASN A 9 -7.53 -6.37 11.08
N PRO A 10 -8.06 -5.15 11.30
CA PRO A 10 -7.48 -3.91 10.81
C PRO A 10 -5.97 -3.78 11.04
N LYS A 11 -5.46 -4.26 12.17
CA LYS A 11 -4.01 -4.28 12.46
C LYS A 11 -3.23 -5.16 11.47
N THR A 12 -3.76 -6.32 11.12
CA THR A 12 -3.13 -7.23 10.15
C THR A 12 -3.07 -6.60 8.78
N LEU A 13 -4.17 -5.97 8.33
CA LEU A 13 -4.20 -5.23 7.06
C LEU A 13 -3.22 -4.06 7.08
N HIS A 14 -3.11 -3.36 8.20
CA HIS A 14 -2.15 -2.26 8.39
C HIS A 14 -0.70 -2.73 8.26
N MET A 15 -0.35 -3.84 8.91
CA MET A 15 0.98 -4.45 8.81
C MET A 15 1.26 -4.96 7.40
N ALA A 16 0.27 -5.58 6.74
CA ALA A 16 0.39 -6.07 5.38
C ALA A 16 0.64 -4.94 4.37
N MET A 17 -0.05 -3.80 4.53
CA MET A 17 0.18 -2.60 3.72
C MET A 17 1.64 -2.15 3.80
N TYR A 18 2.17 -1.93 5.00
CA TYR A 18 3.56 -1.51 5.18
C TYR A 18 4.56 -2.55 4.69
N THR A 19 4.27 -3.83 4.93
CA THR A 19 5.12 -4.93 4.43
C THR A 19 5.20 -4.92 2.91
N GLY A 20 4.06 -4.74 2.22
CA GLY A 20 4.03 -4.62 0.76
C GLY A 20 4.84 -3.44 0.24
N ILE A 21 4.73 -2.27 0.89
CA ILE A 21 5.52 -1.08 0.53
C ILE A 21 7.03 -1.32 0.71
N VAL A 22 7.43 -1.91 1.84
CA VAL A 22 8.86 -2.20 2.10
C VAL A 22 9.41 -3.20 1.09
N ILE A 23 8.67 -4.27 0.80
CA ILE A 23 9.06 -5.26 -0.22
C ILE A 23 9.19 -4.61 -1.60
N PHE A 24 8.25 -3.73 -1.96
CA PHE A 24 8.29 -3.00 -3.23
C PHE A 24 9.56 -2.12 -3.32
N LEU A 25 9.83 -1.30 -2.31
CA LEU A 25 10.99 -0.41 -2.29
C LEU A 25 12.32 -1.19 -2.27
N GLY A 26 12.39 -2.29 -1.52
CA GLY A 26 13.52 -3.22 -1.55
C GLY A 26 13.71 -3.84 -2.94
N GLY A 27 12.62 -4.21 -3.60
CA GLY A 27 12.61 -4.66 -5.00
C GLY A 27 13.16 -3.61 -5.96
N LYS A 28 12.72 -2.35 -5.85
CA LYS A 28 13.26 -1.24 -6.68
C LYS A 28 14.75 -0.98 -6.42
N ALA A 29 15.18 -1.04 -5.16
CA ALA A 29 16.59 -0.87 -4.82
C ALA A 29 17.45 -2.00 -5.41
N PHE A 30 16.97 -3.25 -5.32
CA PHE A 30 17.64 -4.40 -5.93
C PHE A 30 17.68 -4.31 -7.46
N ASP A 31 16.56 -3.96 -8.09
CA ASP A 31 16.44 -3.77 -9.54
C ASP A 31 17.43 -2.70 -10.07
N ASN A 32 17.45 -1.53 -9.44
CA ASN A 32 18.40 -0.46 -9.75
C ASN A 32 19.86 -0.92 -9.57
N TYR A 33 20.16 -1.61 -8.46
CA TYR A 33 21.48 -2.16 -8.19
C TYR A 33 21.88 -3.18 -9.27
N TRP A 34 20.98 -4.09 -9.62
CA TRP A 34 21.22 -5.11 -10.63
C TRP A 34 21.51 -4.48 -12.00
N HIS A 35 20.72 -3.49 -12.42
CA HIS A 35 20.91 -2.78 -13.69
C HIS A 35 22.20 -1.95 -13.72
N ALA A 36 22.64 -1.39 -12.59
CA ALA A 36 23.93 -0.71 -12.49
C ALA A 36 25.12 -1.66 -12.70
N GLN A 37 24.97 -2.94 -12.32
CA GLN A 37 26.01 -3.97 -12.49
C GLN A 37 25.90 -4.73 -13.82
N ASN A 38 24.71 -4.75 -14.42
CA ASN A 38 24.39 -5.53 -15.61
C ASN A 38 23.79 -4.63 -16.69
N LEU A 39 24.64 -3.77 -17.27
CA LEU A 39 24.29 -2.98 -18.45
C LEU A 39 24.07 -3.91 -19.66
N SER A 40 22.85 -4.44 -19.80
CA SER A 40 22.52 -5.33 -20.90
C SER A 40 22.13 -4.52 -22.13
N PHE A 41 22.97 -4.59 -23.17
CA PHE A 41 22.62 -4.19 -24.54
C PHE A 41 21.83 -5.28 -25.30
N VAL A 42 21.51 -6.40 -24.62
CA VAL A 42 20.85 -7.58 -25.17
C VAL A 42 19.49 -7.77 -24.51
N VAL A 43 18.51 -8.24 -25.27
CA VAL A 43 17.18 -8.56 -24.77
C VAL A 43 17.27 -9.64 -23.70
N GLU A 44 16.79 -9.35 -22.50
CA GLU A 44 16.79 -10.29 -21.39
C GLU A 44 15.56 -11.22 -21.47
N PRO A 45 15.73 -12.54 -21.27
CA PRO A 45 14.60 -13.45 -21.35
C PRO A 45 13.58 -13.18 -20.24
N PRO A 46 12.26 -13.34 -20.49
CA PRO A 46 11.20 -13.05 -19.52
C PRO A 46 11.40 -13.69 -18.14
N ARG A 47 11.94 -14.91 -18.10
CA ARG A 47 12.20 -15.62 -16.83
C ARG A 47 13.23 -14.92 -15.96
N LYS A 48 14.26 -14.31 -16.54
CA LYS A 48 15.30 -13.58 -15.80
C LYS A 48 14.77 -12.23 -15.33
N LEU A 49 14.00 -11.53 -16.18
CA LEU A 49 13.28 -10.32 -15.80
C LEU A 49 12.35 -10.56 -14.61
N LEU A 50 11.62 -11.68 -14.57
CA LEU A 50 10.74 -12.02 -13.44
C LEU A 50 11.50 -12.16 -12.13
N VAL A 51 12.69 -12.75 -12.15
CA VAL A 51 13.52 -12.89 -10.93
C VAL A 51 13.96 -11.51 -10.46
N ILE A 52 14.45 -10.67 -11.38
CA ILE A 52 14.93 -9.31 -11.06
C ILE A 52 13.80 -8.44 -10.50
N HIS A 53 12.60 -8.51 -11.11
CA HIS A 53 11.46 -7.69 -10.75
C HIS A 53 10.57 -8.31 -9.66
N SER A 54 10.92 -9.51 -9.16
CA SER A 54 10.06 -10.29 -8.25
C SER A 54 9.67 -9.53 -6.99
N GLY A 55 10.59 -8.76 -6.40
CA GLY A 55 10.31 -7.93 -5.23
C GLY A 55 9.31 -6.80 -5.53
N ILE A 56 9.46 -6.15 -6.68
CA ILE A 56 8.56 -5.08 -7.14
C ILE A 56 7.14 -5.64 -7.33
N TYR A 57 7.00 -6.75 -8.07
CA TYR A 57 5.73 -7.43 -8.26
C TYR A 57 5.09 -7.89 -6.95
N SER A 58 5.86 -8.55 -6.09
CA SER A 58 5.34 -9.10 -4.84
C SER A 58 4.85 -7.99 -3.91
N GLY A 59 5.61 -6.90 -3.80
CA GLY A 59 5.24 -5.74 -3.00
C GLY A 59 3.94 -5.09 -3.49
N ALA A 60 3.88 -4.77 -4.79
CA ALA A 60 2.68 -4.18 -5.39
C ALA A 60 1.44 -5.09 -5.26
N LEU A 61 1.61 -6.41 -5.43
CA LEU A 61 0.52 -7.38 -5.27
C LEU A 61 0.01 -7.44 -3.82
N ILE A 62 0.91 -7.44 -2.82
CA ILE A 62 0.53 -7.41 -1.41
C ILE A 62 -0.29 -6.14 -1.11
N VAL A 63 0.12 -4.98 -1.62
CA VAL A 63 -0.62 -3.72 -1.44
C VAL A 63 -2.00 -3.80 -2.12
N ALA A 64 -2.08 -4.34 -3.34
CA ALA A 64 -3.35 -4.51 -4.05
C ALA A 64 -4.32 -5.41 -3.27
N ILE A 65 -3.85 -6.58 -2.81
CA ILE A 65 -4.64 -7.51 -1.99
C ILE A 65 -5.08 -6.84 -0.69
N THR A 66 -4.20 -6.07 -0.06
CA THR A 66 -4.51 -5.35 1.19
C THR A 66 -5.59 -4.29 0.97
N GLY A 67 -5.49 -3.49 -0.09
CA GLY A 67 -6.53 -2.52 -0.47
C GLY A 67 -7.85 -3.19 -0.78
N LEU A 68 -7.84 -4.29 -1.53
CA LEU A 68 -9.03 -5.07 -1.82
C LEU A 68 -9.67 -5.66 -0.56
N ALA A 69 -8.88 -6.25 0.33
CA ALA A 69 -9.36 -6.78 1.60
C ALA A 69 -9.92 -5.67 2.51
N GLY A 70 -9.32 -4.49 2.51
CA GLY A 70 -9.81 -3.31 3.23
C GLY A 70 -11.15 -2.77 2.73
N LEU A 71 -11.50 -3.02 1.45
CA LEU A 71 -12.81 -2.67 0.87
C LEU A 71 -13.89 -3.68 1.25
N PHE A 72 -13.60 -4.97 1.17
CA PHE A 72 -14.64 -6.01 1.20
C PHE A 72 -14.75 -6.78 2.52
N LEU A 73 -13.68 -6.83 3.32
CA LEU A 73 -13.57 -7.84 4.38
C LEU A 73 -13.48 -7.27 5.80
N ALA A 74 -13.12 -6.00 5.96
CA ALA A 74 -12.89 -5.40 7.28
C ALA A 74 -14.16 -5.05 8.08
N GLY A 75 -15.37 -5.33 7.58
CA GLY A 75 -16.66 -5.01 8.23
C GLY A 75 -16.95 -3.49 8.37
N ARG A 76 -15.94 -2.65 8.13
CA ARG A 76 -15.96 -1.19 7.97
C ARG A 76 -14.90 -0.84 6.94
N LEU A 77 -15.23 -0.01 5.96
CA LEU A 77 -14.27 0.47 4.96
C LEU A 77 -13.05 1.08 5.67
N LEU A 78 -11.87 0.49 5.48
CA LEU A 78 -10.63 1.09 5.95
C LEU A 78 -10.40 2.38 5.13
N PRO A 79 -10.33 3.56 5.76
CA PRO A 79 -10.12 4.82 5.05
C PRO A 79 -8.86 4.75 4.20
N GLY A 80 -8.94 5.17 2.94
CA GLY A 80 -7.82 5.06 2.00
C GLY A 80 -7.75 3.74 1.21
N SER A 81 -8.53 2.69 1.55
CA SER A 81 -8.42 1.40 0.85
C SER A 81 -8.71 1.46 -0.65
N ALA A 82 -9.71 2.25 -1.06
CA ALA A 82 -10.01 2.46 -2.47
C ALA A 82 -8.84 3.16 -3.19
N VAL A 83 -8.29 4.19 -2.56
CA VAL A 83 -7.14 4.96 -3.10
C VAL A 83 -5.91 4.07 -3.19
N MET A 84 -5.64 3.26 -2.16
CA MET A 84 -4.56 2.27 -2.15
C MET A 84 -4.72 1.25 -3.28
N LEU A 85 -5.92 0.72 -3.49
CA LEU A 85 -6.18 -0.22 -4.58
C LEU A 85 -5.94 0.44 -5.95
N VAL A 86 -6.41 1.67 -6.15
CA VAL A 86 -6.14 2.43 -7.39
C VAL A 86 -4.64 2.62 -7.61
N GLY A 87 -3.91 3.06 -6.58
CA GLY A 87 -2.45 3.22 -6.67
C GLY A 87 -1.74 1.91 -7.00
N ALA A 88 -2.12 0.81 -6.36
CA ALA A 88 -1.56 -0.51 -6.63
C ALA A 88 -1.88 -1.02 -8.04
N LEU A 89 -3.07 -0.75 -8.58
CA LEU A 89 -3.43 -1.10 -9.95
C LEU A 89 -2.62 -0.30 -10.98
N ILE A 90 -2.42 1.00 -10.74
CA ILE A 90 -1.54 1.84 -11.58
C ILE A 90 -0.12 1.25 -11.56
N GLN A 91 0.37 0.90 -10.37
CA GLN A 91 1.70 0.31 -10.19
C GLN A 91 1.85 -1.02 -10.94
N LEU A 92 0.94 -1.97 -10.72
CA LEU A 92 0.93 -3.28 -11.39
C LEU A 92 0.83 -3.16 -12.91
N THR A 93 0.08 -2.19 -13.40
CA THR A 93 -0.02 -1.88 -14.83
C THR A 93 1.32 -1.37 -15.37
N GLY A 94 1.96 -0.43 -14.65
CA GLY A 94 3.29 0.08 -14.98
C GLY A 94 4.32 -1.05 -15.08
N ILE A 95 4.45 -1.86 -14.02
CA ILE A 95 5.39 -2.99 -13.95
C ILE A 95 5.11 -4.01 -15.07
N GLY A 96 3.84 -4.33 -15.34
CA GLY A 96 3.44 -5.26 -16.39
C GLY A 96 3.80 -4.77 -17.80
N LEU A 97 3.54 -3.50 -18.08
CA LEU A 97 3.89 -2.87 -19.36
C LEU A 97 5.40 -2.74 -19.52
N ASP A 98 6.11 -2.44 -18.44
CA ASP A 98 7.56 -2.32 -18.42
C ASP A 98 8.23 -3.67 -18.69
N PHE A 99 7.85 -4.71 -17.94
CA PHE A 99 8.28 -6.08 -18.16
C PHE A 99 8.05 -6.53 -19.61
N TRP A 100 6.87 -6.23 -20.15
CA TRP A 100 6.55 -6.54 -21.54
C TRP A 100 7.48 -5.80 -22.51
N ALA A 101 7.67 -4.49 -22.35
CA ALA A 101 8.57 -3.71 -23.18
C ALA A 101 10.01 -4.27 -23.16
N HIS A 102 10.53 -4.55 -21.97
CA HIS A 102 11.84 -5.14 -21.78
C HIS A 102 11.98 -6.51 -22.47
N SER A 103 10.94 -7.34 -22.44
CA SER A 103 10.93 -8.64 -23.14
C SER A 103 11.00 -8.52 -24.67
N GLN A 104 10.63 -7.36 -25.21
CA GLN A 104 10.71 -7.02 -26.64
C GLN A 104 11.96 -6.21 -26.99
N GLY A 105 12.84 -5.94 -26.02
CA GLY A 105 14.11 -5.25 -26.25
C GLY A 105 14.03 -3.73 -26.35
N TYR A 106 12.93 -3.11 -25.89
CA TYR A 106 12.82 -1.65 -25.82
C TYR A 106 12.38 -1.18 -24.43
N GLN A 107 12.59 0.10 -24.15
CA GLN A 107 12.22 0.72 -22.88
C GLN A 107 11.32 1.93 -23.13
N LYS A 108 10.39 2.20 -22.23
CA LYS A 108 9.58 3.42 -22.25
C LYS A 108 9.53 4.05 -20.87
N ALA A 109 10.03 5.28 -20.77
CA ALA A 109 10.04 6.04 -19.51
C ALA A 109 8.67 6.10 -18.83
N LEU A 110 7.59 6.24 -19.62
CA LEU A 110 6.23 6.27 -19.10
C LEU A 110 5.87 5.03 -18.26
N TYR A 111 6.35 3.83 -18.61
CA TYR A 111 6.01 2.61 -17.87
C TYR A 111 6.71 2.59 -16.50
N HIS A 112 7.96 3.05 -16.44
CA HIS A 112 8.65 3.30 -15.18
C HIS A 112 7.97 4.40 -14.34
N ASP A 113 7.53 5.49 -14.98
CA ASP A 113 6.86 6.61 -14.29
C ASP A 113 5.53 6.18 -13.66
N MET A 114 4.80 5.26 -14.30
CA MET A 114 3.58 4.69 -13.72
C MET A 114 3.83 3.98 -12.38
N GLU A 115 5.00 3.37 -12.17
CA GLU A 115 5.35 2.78 -10.87
C GLU A 115 5.45 3.84 -9.77
N TRP A 116 6.03 4.99 -10.10
CA TRP A 116 6.18 6.13 -9.18
C TRP A 116 4.85 6.84 -8.92
N TYR A 117 4.02 7.00 -9.96
CA TYR A 117 2.66 7.54 -9.79
C TYR A 117 1.80 6.62 -8.92
N GLY A 118 1.87 5.30 -9.14
CA GLY A 118 1.21 4.32 -8.30
C GLY A 118 1.66 4.42 -6.84
N LEU A 119 2.98 4.53 -6.61
CA LEU A 119 3.54 4.70 -5.26
C LEU A 119 3.08 6.00 -4.59
N ALA A 120 3.03 7.11 -5.32
CA ALA A 120 2.55 8.39 -4.80
C ALA A 120 1.08 8.31 -4.37
N VAL A 121 0.23 7.63 -5.15
CA VAL A 121 -1.17 7.38 -4.79
C VAL A 121 -1.27 6.47 -3.57
N ILE A 122 -0.43 5.44 -3.45
CA ILE A 122 -0.34 4.59 -2.25
C ILE A 122 0.09 5.42 -1.03
N ALA A 123 1.05 6.32 -1.17
CA ALA A 123 1.49 7.20 -0.07
C ALA A 123 0.35 8.10 0.41
N LEU A 124 -0.44 8.67 -0.51
CA LEU A 124 -1.65 9.41 -0.16
C LEU A 124 -2.65 8.53 0.60
N ALA A 125 -2.85 7.28 0.14
CA ALA A 125 -3.73 6.34 0.83
C ALA A 125 -3.27 6.06 2.27
N VAL A 126 -1.96 5.85 2.50
CA VAL A 126 -1.37 5.69 3.83
C VAL A 126 -1.66 6.90 4.71
N VAL A 127 -1.43 8.11 4.20
CA VAL A 127 -1.73 9.36 4.93
C VAL A 127 -3.20 9.42 5.33
N LEU A 128 -4.12 9.09 4.43
CA LEU A 128 -5.56 9.07 4.71
C LEU A 128 -5.92 8.01 5.77
N THR A 129 -5.33 6.82 5.68
CA THR A 129 -5.53 5.74 6.66
C THR A 129 -5.06 6.16 8.05
N GLU A 130 -3.85 6.71 8.15
CA GLU A 130 -3.24 7.14 9.41
C GLU A 130 -3.96 8.34 10.02
N TYR A 131 -4.32 9.33 9.20
CA TYR A 131 -5.08 10.49 9.65
C TYR A 131 -6.41 10.06 10.25
N ALA A 132 -7.15 9.18 9.57
CA ALA A 132 -8.42 8.67 10.08
C ALA A 132 -8.24 7.81 11.35
N ALA A 133 -7.16 7.03 11.45
CA ALA A 133 -6.84 6.29 12.66
C ALA A 133 -6.53 7.23 13.84
N ALA A 134 -5.77 8.30 13.61
CA ALA A 134 -5.46 9.32 14.61
C ALA A 134 -6.70 10.10 15.06
N ALA A 135 -7.57 10.50 14.13
CA ALA A 135 -8.83 11.18 14.44
C ALA A 135 -9.75 10.31 15.32
N ARG A 136 -9.84 9.00 15.04
CA ARG A 136 -10.60 8.05 15.86
C ARG A 136 -10.02 7.88 17.27
N ARG A 137 -8.69 7.91 17.42
CA ARG A 137 -8.03 7.87 18.74
C ARG A 137 -8.38 9.11 19.55
N ARG A 138 -8.29 10.30 18.95
CA ARG A 138 -8.65 11.57 19.60
C ARG A 138 -10.08 11.55 20.13
N VAL A 139 -11.07 11.19 19.31
CA VAL A 139 -12.48 11.11 19.74
C VAL A 139 -12.69 10.14 20.90
N ARG A 140 -11.90 9.07 20.99
CA ARG A 140 -11.99 8.08 22.08
C ARG A 140 -11.28 8.53 23.35
N GLU A 141 -10.22 9.32 23.20
CA GLU A 141 -9.40 9.83 24.28
C GLU A 141 -9.90 11.15 24.85
N THR A 142 -10.74 11.92 24.13
CA THR A 142 -11.47 13.04 24.72
C THR A 142 -12.32 12.48 25.86
N PRO A 143 -11.92 12.68 27.12
CA PRO A 143 -12.75 12.27 28.23
C PRO A 143 -13.99 13.16 28.20
N ARG A 144 -15.04 12.63 28.80
CA ARG A 144 -16.11 13.35 29.51
C ARG A 144 -15.56 14.48 30.41
N GLU A 145 -14.83 15.46 29.89
CA GLU A 145 -14.46 16.69 30.62
C GLU A 145 -15.74 17.41 31.06
N GLU A 146 -16.82 17.28 30.28
CA GLU A 146 -18.16 17.69 30.68
C GLU A 146 -18.70 16.92 31.90
N GLU A 147 -18.41 15.62 32.06
CA GLU A 147 -18.93 14.83 33.20
C GLU A 147 -18.09 15.03 34.48
N SER A 148 -16.81 15.39 34.35
CA SER A 148 -16.00 15.83 35.51
C SER A 148 -16.32 17.25 35.96
N LEU A 149 -16.72 18.14 35.04
CA LEU A 149 -17.16 19.50 35.38
C LEU A 149 -18.58 19.52 35.97
N GLU A 150 -19.48 18.62 35.56
CA GLU A 150 -20.80 18.44 36.21
C GLU A 150 -20.70 17.78 37.60
N ALA A 151 -19.71 16.91 37.83
CA ALA A 151 -19.51 16.27 39.14
C ALA A 151 -18.96 17.21 40.23
N GLU A 152 -18.36 18.35 39.85
CA GLU A 152 -17.82 19.35 40.79
C GLU A 152 -18.73 20.59 40.98
N ALA A 153 -19.89 20.65 40.32
CA ALA A 153 -20.84 21.74 40.55
C ALA A 153 -21.31 21.70 42.02
N PRO A 154 -21.03 22.74 42.84
CA PRO A 154 -21.47 22.75 44.22
C PRO A 154 -23.00 22.79 44.24
N GLN A 155 -23.62 21.80 44.89
CA GLN A 155 -25.04 21.85 45.21
C GLN A 155 -25.26 23.05 46.14
N SER A 156 -25.68 24.17 45.57
CA SER A 156 -26.12 25.34 46.30
C SER A 156 -27.32 24.94 47.16
N ARG A 157 -27.15 24.99 48.48
CA ARG A 157 -28.22 24.88 49.48
C ARG A 157 -29.02 26.17 49.56
#